data_AF-A0A0R1MM80-F1
#
_entry.id   AF-A0A0R1MM80-F1
#
_cell.length_a   1.000
_cell.length_b   1.000
_cell.length_c   1.000
_cell.angle_alpha   90.00
_cell.angle_beta   90.00
_cell.angle_gamma   90.00
#
_symmetry.space_group_name_H-M   'P 1'
#
loop_
_entity.id
_entity.type
_entity.pdbx_description
1 polymer ?
#
loop_
_entity_poly.entity_id
_entity_poly.type
_entity_poly.pdbx_seq_one_letter_code
_entity_poly.pdbx_strand_id
1 'polypeptide(L)'
;MEYFMRKLTFFIIALIILLTSGCSTQKQKTAITTNTVKATTLKVLKPNSKTWTFSKKISSKQTSNHGVSNSISTSAVSKTDDLSNWTTSKGRFISYSVKYKQVPLKEWQRDMRKNFVKNAQKKIHLMTVTQVNASLKKLGAGFKISKLSDLIFLETQTNGMPLNQAFVAKGHHLYAIDIQYIDTDQTITIDRGQVFADTRTKKAAGQIAAAKLNGTWIAAETTTSASDTGKIMIKDGYLYQHRYDSFERSAIQNLNSYSLISLNQNATYASQKINAARAGYQLNQKTVASGDSLGYLYLFINENKLIRIGQGQATTYQKTSTLVAANDLPQDDIKIFEQMDQKNPAEAASTITVKADAPLVGMSSSIKYLTDPEAGQIISNEAVSLTNGTVTINN
;
A
#
# COMPACT_ATOMS: atom_id res chain seq x y z
N MET A 1 -86.11 -17.48 -17.94
CA MET A 1 -85.16 -18.22 -17.09
C MET A 1 -83.70 -17.85 -17.40
N GLU A 2 -83.42 -16.59 -17.76
CA GLU A 2 -82.05 -16.08 -18.04
C GLU A 2 -81.63 -14.94 -17.09
N TYR A 3 -82.56 -14.41 -16.29
CA TYR A 3 -82.28 -13.33 -15.34
C TYR A 3 -81.76 -13.83 -13.98
N PHE A 4 -82.01 -15.10 -13.64
CA PHE A 4 -81.60 -15.70 -12.37
C PHE A 4 -80.17 -16.28 -12.43
N MET A 5 -79.76 -16.84 -13.58
CA MET A 5 -78.38 -17.32 -13.77
C MET A 5 -77.36 -16.19 -13.92
N ARG A 6 -77.76 -15.03 -14.48
CA ARG A 6 -76.88 -13.86 -14.62
C ARG A 6 -76.56 -13.18 -13.28
N LYS A 7 -77.44 -13.26 -12.28
CA LYS A 7 -77.16 -12.75 -10.92
C LYS A 7 -76.34 -13.73 -10.07
N LEU A 8 -76.45 -15.04 -10.32
CA LEU A 8 -75.65 -16.05 -9.63
C LEU A 8 -74.18 -16.03 -10.06
N THR A 9 -73.88 -15.70 -11.33
CA THR A 9 -72.48 -15.56 -11.81
C THR A 9 -71.80 -14.32 -11.24
N PHE A 10 -72.52 -13.20 -11.06
CA PHE A 10 -71.96 -12.01 -10.43
C PHE A 10 -71.74 -12.17 -8.91
N PHE A 11 -72.53 -13.01 -8.23
CA PHE A 11 -72.34 -13.27 -6.80
C PHE A 11 -71.14 -14.19 -6.51
N ILE A 12 -70.85 -15.14 -7.40
CA ILE A 12 -69.68 -16.05 -7.27
C ILE A 12 -68.37 -15.33 -7.59
N ILE A 13 -68.37 -14.39 -8.54
CA ILE A 13 -67.18 -13.57 -8.87
C ILE A 13 -66.89 -12.55 -7.75
N ALA A 14 -67.91 -12.01 -7.09
CA ALA A 14 -67.72 -11.12 -5.93
C ALA A 14 -67.18 -11.87 -4.69
N LEU A 15 -67.52 -13.15 -4.49
CA LEU A 15 -67.06 -13.94 -3.34
C LEU A 15 -65.60 -14.42 -3.47
N ILE A 16 -65.08 -14.59 -4.70
CA ILE A 16 -63.67 -14.92 -4.94
C ILE A 16 -62.76 -13.69 -4.76
N ILE A 17 -63.28 -12.47 -4.96
CA ILE A 17 -62.51 -11.23 -4.75
C ILE A 17 -62.46 -10.83 -3.26
N LEU A 18 -63.39 -11.31 -2.42
CA LEU A 18 -63.40 -11.03 -0.98
C LEU A 18 -62.59 -12.01 -0.12
N LEU A 19 -62.04 -13.08 -0.69
CA LEU A 19 -61.15 -14.03 0.01
C LEU A 19 -59.65 -13.71 -0.15
N THR A 20 -59.28 -12.64 -0.85
CA THR A 20 -57.87 -12.16 -0.91
C THR A 20 -57.61 -10.94 -0.03
N SER A 21 -58.61 -10.44 0.69
CA SER A 21 -58.48 -9.36 1.69
C SER A 21 -58.44 -9.89 3.13
N GLY A 22 -57.82 -11.06 3.33
CA GLY A 22 -57.54 -11.65 4.64
C GLY A 22 -56.10 -11.45 5.05
N CYS A 23 -55.82 -10.30 5.66
CA CYS A 23 -54.81 -10.12 6.71
C CYS A 23 -53.49 -10.91 6.58
N SER A 24 -52.67 -10.52 5.61
CA SER A 24 -51.27 -10.31 5.96
C SER A 24 -50.88 -8.92 5.53
N THR A 25 -51.03 -7.96 6.44
CA THR A 25 -49.92 -7.03 6.64
C THR A 25 -48.70 -7.90 6.99
N GLN A 26 -48.09 -8.52 5.98
CA GLN A 26 -46.65 -8.47 5.89
C GLN A 26 -46.38 -6.97 5.96
N LYS A 27 -46.13 -6.52 7.20
CA LYS A 27 -45.02 -5.61 7.42
C LYS A 27 -43.95 -6.17 6.49
N GLN A 28 -43.78 -5.53 5.33
CA GLN A 28 -42.44 -5.20 4.91
C GLN A 28 -41.88 -4.50 6.14
N LYS A 29 -41.37 -5.32 7.09
CA LYS A 29 -40.02 -5.13 7.56
C LYS A 29 -39.30 -4.92 6.25
N THR A 30 -39.15 -3.63 5.88
CA THR A 30 -37.92 -3.15 5.34
C THR A 30 -36.92 -4.06 6.00
N ALA A 31 -36.32 -4.96 5.23
CA ALA A 31 -35.13 -5.61 5.67
C ALA A 31 -34.19 -4.44 5.88
N ILE A 32 -34.27 -3.84 7.07
CA ILE A 32 -33.14 -3.31 7.77
C ILE A 32 -32.30 -4.59 7.85
N THR A 33 -31.57 -4.89 6.78
CA THR A 33 -30.27 -5.51 6.92
C THR A 33 -29.65 -4.66 8.00
N THR A 34 -29.74 -5.12 9.24
CA THR A 34 -29.02 -4.57 10.37
C THR A 34 -27.60 -4.71 9.90
N ASN A 35 -27.10 -3.66 9.27
CA ASN A 35 -25.89 -3.74 8.48
C ASN A 35 -24.80 -3.76 9.54
N THR A 36 -24.50 -4.98 10.00
CA THR A 36 -23.63 -5.18 11.14
C THR A 36 -22.30 -4.52 10.80
N VAL A 37 -21.59 -4.06 11.82
CA VAL A 37 -20.27 -3.46 11.62
C VAL A 37 -19.35 -4.41 10.85
N LYS A 38 -19.53 -5.73 11.05
CA LYS A 38 -18.86 -6.77 10.27
C LYS A 38 -19.23 -6.75 8.79
N ALA A 39 -20.52 -6.71 8.45
CA ALA A 39 -20.97 -6.65 7.05
C ALA A 39 -20.44 -5.39 6.35
N THR A 40 -20.46 -4.24 7.05
CA THR A 40 -19.86 -2.99 6.56
C THR A 40 -18.36 -3.15 6.32
N THR A 41 -17.64 -3.74 7.28
CA THR A 41 -16.20 -4.00 7.17
C THR A 41 -15.90 -4.90 5.96
N LEU A 42 -16.59 -6.03 5.83
CA LEU A 42 -16.39 -6.94 4.70
C LEU A 42 -16.65 -6.27 3.34
N LYS A 43 -17.67 -5.40 3.24
CA LYS A 43 -17.91 -4.61 2.04
C LYS A 43 -16.75 -3.66 1.72
N VAL A 44 -16.20 -2.99 2.72
CA VAL A 44 -15.07 -2.06 2.58
C VAL A 44 -13.78 -2.77 2.14
N LEU A 45 -13.60 -4.03 2.53
CA LEU A 45 -12.44 -4.87 2.24
C LEU A 45 -12.56 -5.70 0.93
N LYS A 46 -13.76 -5.74 0.33
CA LYS A 46 -14.05 -6.48 -0.92
C LYS A 46 -13.28 -6.03 -2.17
N PRO A 47 -12.88 -4.75 -2.36
CA PRO A 47 -12.18 -4.32 -3.57
C PRO A 47 -10.94 -5.15 -3.93
N ASN A 48 -10.55 -5.10 -5.22
CA ASN A 48 -9.43 -5.88 -5.76
C ASN A 48 -8.09 -5.58 -5.05
N SER A 49 -7.85 -4.32 -4.68
CA SER A 49 -6.81 -3.96 -3.73
C SER A 49 -7.13 -2.60 -3.12
N LYS A 50 -6.76 -2.45 -1.86
CA LYS A 50 -6.78 -1.19 -1.13
C LYS A 50 -5.58 -1.18 -0.20
N THR A 51 -4.96 -0.02 -0.06
CA THR A 51 -3.84 0.18 0.85
C THR A 51 -4.19 1.20 1.89
N TRP A 52 -3.75 0.89 3.09
CA TRP A 52 -4.04 1.61 4.31
C TRP A 52 -2.71 2.02 4.92
N THR A 53 -2.45 3.31 5.02
CA THR A 53 -1.22 3.83 5.63
C THR A 53 -1.51 4.36 7.02
N PHE A 54 -0.55 4.21 7.92
CA PHE A 54 -0.66 4.68 9.29
C PHE A 54 -1.14 6.13 9.37
N SER A 55 -1.95 6.44 10.38
CA SER A 55 -2.42 7.79 10.66
C SER A 55 -2.30 8.16 12.12
N LYS A 56 -2.74 7.29 13.03
CA LYS A 56 -2.74 7.59 14.46
C LYS A 56 -2.68 6.33 15.31
N LYS A 57 -2.02 6.43 16.45
CA LYS A 57 -1.90 5.39 17.49
C LYS A 57 -2.39 5.92 18.84
N ILE A 58 -2.95 5.03 19.64
CA ILE A 58 -3.44 5.34 20.99
C ILE A 58 -2.90 4.33 22.00
N SER A 59 -2.73 4.79 23.24
CA SER A 59 -2.27 3.96 24.34
C SER A 59 -2.96 4.35 25.64
N SER A 60 -2.82 3.51 26.65
CA SER A 60 -3.29 3.78 28.01
C SER A 60 -2.38 3.14 29.03
N LYS A 61 -2.51 3.55 30.29
CA LYS A 61 -1.87 2.83 31.39
C LYS A 61 -2.57 1.51 31.67
N GLN A 62 -1.78 0.52 32.10
CA GLN A 62 -2.26 -0.71 32.73
C GLN A 62 -1.62 -0.79 34.11
N THR A 63 -2.41 -1.11 35.14
CA THR A 63 -1.92 -1.28 36.51
C THR A 63 -2.27 -2.69 37.02
N SER A 64 -1.51 -3.17 37.99
CA SER A 64 -1.73 -4.47 38.64
C SER A 64 -3.12 -4.61 39.27
N ASN A 65 -3.66 -3.51 39.82
CA ASN A 65 -4.90 -3.52 40.61
C ASN A 65 -6.16 -3.19 39.80
N HIS A 66 -6.04 -2.57 38.62
CA HIS A 66 -7.20 -2.06 37.86
C HIS A 66 -7.21 -2.49 36.39
N GLY A 67 -6.29 -3.36 35.97
CA GLY A 67 -6.16 -3.75 34.57
C GLY A 67 -5.90 -2.54 33.69
N VAL A 68 -6.58 -2.47 32.54
CA VAL A 68 -6.34 -1.41 31.56
C VAL A 68 -7.22 -0.19 31.80
N SER A 69 -6.58 0.97 31.93
CA SER A 69 -7.25 2.25 32.16
C SER A 69 -8.20 2.63 31.02
N ASN A 70 -9.31 3.26 31.38
CA ASN A 70 -10.22 3.91 30.44
C ASN A 70 -9.71 5.28 29.97
N SER A 71 -8.68 5.83 30.63
CA SER A 71 -8.01 7.05 30.19
C SER A 71 -7.05 6.72 29.05
N ILE A 72 -7.46 7.04 27.83
CA ILE A 72 -6.71 6.76 26.60
C ILE A 72 -6.11 8.07 26.06
N SER A 73 -4.81 8.06 25.83
CA SER A 73 -4.05 9.15 25.21
C SER A 73 -3.67 8.81 23.76
N THR A 74 -3.36 9.85 22.98
CA THR A 74 -2.66 9.65 21.71
C THR A 74 -1.21 9.31 22.03
N SER A 75 -0.66 8.30 21.37
CA SER A 75 0.73 7.90 21.56
C SER A 75 1.66 8.75 20.71
N ALA A 76 2.91 8.91 21.15
CA ALA A 76 3.97 9.37 20.26
C ALA A 76 4.12 8.37 19.10
N VAL A 77 4.24 8.88 17.88
CA VAL A 77 4.43 8.06 16.68
C VAL A 77 5.91 7.74 16.55
N SER A 78 6.26 6.46 16.68
CA SER A 78 7.62 6.02 16.38
C SER A 78 7.87 5.98 14.86
N LYS A 79 9.14 6.00 14.44
CA LYS A 79 9.50 5.84 13.01
C LYS A 79 8.96 4.53 12.42
N THR A 80 8.90 3.47 13.23
CA THR A 80 8.37 2.16 12.82
C THR A 80 6.85 2.17 12.71
N ASP A 81 6.14 2.82 13.63
CA ASP A 81 4.69 3.00 13.54
C ASP A 81 4.31 3.76 12.25
N ASP A 82 5.05 4.82 11.93
CA ASP A 82 4.81 5.62 10.74
C ASP A 82 4.95 4.78 9.46
N LEU A 83 5.85 3.79 9.45
CA LEU A 83 6.07 2.89 8.30
C LEU A 83 5.03 1.76 8.22
N SER A 84 4.18 1.60 9.24
CA SER A 84 3.19 0.52 9.22
C SER A 84 2.12 0.74 8.13
N ASN A 85 1.81 -0.34 7.41
CA ASN A 85 0.78 -0.34 6.40
C ASN A 85 0.03 -1.68 6.38
N TRP A 86 -1.19 -1.63 5.86
CA TRP A 86 -1.97 -2.79 5.49
C TRP A 86 -2.36 -2.71 4.02
N THR A 87 -2.36 -3.84 3.34
CA THR A 87 -3.01 -4.01 2.05
C THR A 87 -4.11 -5.06 2.17
N THR A 88 -5.28 -4.74 1.64
CA THR A 88 -6.43 -5.64 1.63
C THR A 88 -6.84 -5.91 0.20
N SER A 89 -6.97 -7.18 -0.18
CA SER A 89 -7.34 -7.61 -1.54
C SER A 89 -8.40 -8.70 -1.46
N LYS A 90 -9.60 -8.43 -1.99
CA LYS A 90 -10.74 -9.37 -1.96
C LYS A 90 -10.98 -9.95 -0.55
N GLY A 91 -10.89 -9.11 0.48
CA GLY A 91 -11.06 -9.50 1.89
C GLY A 91 -9.83 -10.12 2.57
N ARG A 92 -8.74 -10.43 1.86
CA ARG A 92 -7.49 -10.93 2.45
C ARG A 92 -6.63 -9.77 2.94
N PHE A 93 -5.94 -9.96 4.05
CA PHE A 93 -5.02 -8.98 4.62
C PHE A 93 -3.58 -9.37 4.32
N ILE A 94 -2.77 -8.36 3.99
CA ILE A 94 -1.34 -8.46 3.74
C ILE A 94 -0.69 -7.28 4.47
N SER A 95 0.39 -7.53 5.19
CA SER A 95 1.27 -6.47 5.69
C SER A 95 2.70 -6.87 5.36
N TYR A 96 3.43 -5.98 4.69
CA TYR A 96 4.75 -6.28 4.11
C TYR A 96 4.69 -7.56 3.26
N SER A 97 5.49 -8.58 3.59
CA SER A 97 5.51 -9.89 2.93
C SER A 97 4.56 -10.93 3.58
N VAL A 98 3.91 -10.60 4.70
CA VAL A 98 3.10 -11.53 5.48
C VAL A 98 1.65 -11.52 5.01
N LYS A 99 1.13 -12.72 4.71
CA LYS A 99 -0.27 -12.93 4.34
C LYS A 99 -1.06 -13.44 5.54
N TYR A 100 -2.26 -12.91 5.70
CA TYR A 100 -3.15 -13.27 6.80
C TYR A 100 -4.45 -13.89 6.28
N LYS A 101 -4.97 -14.87 7.02
CA LYS A 101 -6.31 -15.43 6.84
C LYS A 101 -7.21 -14.91 7.95
N GLN A 102 -8.50 -14.72 7.63
CA GLN A 102 -9.50 -14.39 8.63
C GLN A 102 -9.90 -15.65 9.38
N VAL A 103 -10.06 -15.56 10.69
CA VAL A 103 -10.53 -16.66 11.53
C VAL A 103 -11.69 -16.22 12.44
N PRO A 104 -12.61 -17.11 12.83
CA PRO A 104 -13.63 -16.82 13.83
C PRO A 104 -13.01 -16.48 15.19
N LEU A 105 -13.68 -15.63 15.99
CA LEU A 105 -13.23 -15.24 17.33
C LEU A 105 -12.91 -16.45 18.22
N LYS A 106 -13.75 -17.49 18.22
CA LYS A 106 -13.54 -18.69 19.06
C LYS A 106 -12.26 -19.44 18.69
N GLU A 107 -11.97 -19.55 17.38
CA GLU A 107 -10.74 -20.17 16.87
C GLU A 107 -9.53 -19.33 17.29
N TRP A 108 -9.57 -18.03 16.99
CA TRP A 108 -8.52 -17.09 17.37
C TRP A 108 -8.22 -17.11 18.88
N GLN A 109 -9.24 -17.12 19.74
CA GLN A 109 -9.07 -17.16 21.20
C GLN A 109 -8.39 -18.45 21.66
N ARG A 110 -8.77 -19.58 21.08
CA ARG A 110 -8.18 -20.88 21.39
C ARG A 110 -6.71 -20.91 20.96
N ASP A 111 -6.45 -20.49 19.73
CA ASP A 111 -5.12 -20.61 19.12
C ASP A 111 -4.14 -19.56 19.70
N MET A 112 -4.65 -18.40 20.10
CA MET A 112 -3.87 -17.42 20.89
C MET A 112 -3.41 -18.01 22.22
N ARG A 113 -4.30 -18.67 22.98
CA ARG A 113 -3.96 -19.24 24.29
C ARG A 113 -2.98 -20.40 24.19
N LYS A 114 -3.04 -21.20 23.12
CA LYS A 114 -2.11 -22.34 22.90
C LYS A 114 -0.64 -21.92 22.85
N ASN A 115 -0.36 -20.67 22.46
CA ASN A 115 1.00 -20.15 22.36
C ASN A 115 1.61 -19.75 23.73
N PHE A 116 0.87 -19.94 24.82
CA PHE A 116 1.32 -19.64 26.17
C PHE A 116 1.27 -20.88 27.07
N VAL A 117 2.20 -20.99 28.00
CA VAL A 117 2.18 -22.00 29.07
C VAL A 117 0.92 -21.85 29.93
N LYS A 118 0.40 -22.97 30.49
CA LYS A 118 -0.88 -23.00 31.23
C LYS A 118 -1.01 -21.90 32.30
N ASN A 119 0.05 -21.61 33.05
CA ASN A 119 0.04 -20.58 34.09
C ASN A 119 -0.07 -19.17 33.50
N ALA A 120 0.59 -18.90 32.38
CA ALA A 120 0.52 -17.62 31.68
C ALA A 120 -0.86 -17.39 31.04
N GLN A 121 -1.53 -18.45 30.58
CA GLN A 121 -2.88 -18.33 29.99
C GLN A 121 -3.91 -17.71 30.94
N LYS A 122 -3.78 -17.89 32.26
CA LYS A 122 -4.67 -17.31 33.27
C LYS A 122 -4.50 -15.79 33.42
N LYS A 123 -3.34 -15.26 33.04
CA LYS A 123 -3.02 -13.83 33.09
C LYS A 123 -3.47 -13.07 31.84
N ILE A 124 -3.95 -13.78 30.81
CA ILE A 124 -4.37 -13.17 29.54
C ILE A 124 -5.84 -12.80 29.59
N HIS A 125 -6.09 -11.51 29.40
CA HIS A 125 -7.42 -10.91 29.37
C HIS A 125 -7.74 -10.39 27.98
N LEU A 126 -9.00 -10.48 27.60
CA LEU A 126 -9.50 -9.85 26.38
C LEU A 126 -10.12 -8.51 26.72
N MET A 127 -9.94 -7.55 25.81
CA MET A 127 -10.64 -6.28 25.90
C MET A 127 -12.15 -6.51 25.81
N THR A 128 -12.90 -5.86 26.70
CA THR A 128 -14.37 -5.84 26.66
C THR A 128 -14.86 -5.01 25.48
N VAL A 129 -16.13 -5.20 25.09
CA VAL A 129 -16.78 -4.37 24.06
C VAL A 129 -16.74 -2.88 24.42
N THR A 130 -16.90 -2.53 25.70
CA THR A 130 -16.79 -1.15 26.18
C THR A 130 -15.39 -0.58 25.97
N GLN A 131 -14.35 -1.34 26.33
CA GLN A 131 -12.95 -0.94 26.12
C GLN A 131 -12.60 -0.79 24.64
N VAL A 132 -13.08 -1.70 23.77
CA VAL A 132 -12.89 -1.61 22.32
C VAL A 132 -13.59 -0.37 21.75
N ASN A 133 -14.83 -0.11 22.16
CA ASN A 133 -15.58 1.07 21.72
C ASN A 133 -14.94 2.39 22.22
N ALA A 134 -14.30 2.40 23.39
CA ALA A 134 -13.52 3.53 23.87
C ALA A 134 -12.29 3.78 22.98
N SER A 135 -11.54 2.73 22.62
CA SER A 135 -10.42 2.81 21.67
C SER A 135 -10.87 3.34 20.31
N LEU A 136 -11.95 2.77 19.74
CA LEU A 136 -12.52 3.20 18.46
C LEU A 136 -12.93 4.69 18.49
N LYS A 137 -13.61 5.13 19.55
CA LYS A 137 -13.98 6.54 19.72
C LYS A 137 -12.74 7.45 19.76
N LYS A 138 -11.69 7.08 20.50
CA LYS A 138 -10.44 7.86 20.59
C LYS A 138 -9.68 7.92 19.26
N LEU A 139 -9.79 6.86 18.46
CA LEU A 139 -9.28 6.79 17.08
C LEU A 139 -10.16 7.54 16.06
N GLY A 140 -11.29 8.12 16.48
CA GLY A 140 -12.16 8.93 15.62
C GLY A 140 -13.26 8.15 14.91
N ALA A 141 -13.57 6.92 15.32
CA ALA A 141 -14.67 6.16 14.75
C ALA A 141 -16.03 6.74 15.15
N GLY A 142 -16.86 7.07 14.15
CA GLY A 142 -18.26 7.47 14.33
C GLY A 142 -19.23 6.29 14.44
N PHE A 143 -18.81 5.16 15.02
CA PHE A 143 -19.63 3.96 15.19
C PHE A 143 -19.16 3.14 16.40
N LYS A 144 -19.99 2.17 16.80
CA LYS A 144 -19.69 1.21 17.89
C LYS A 144 -19.94 -0.22 17.42
N ILE A 145 -19.16 -1.15 17.93
CA ILE A 145 -19.44 -2.59 17.81
C ILE A 145 -20.40 -3.03 18.92
N SER A 146 -21.19 -4.07 18.65
CA SER A 146 -22.11 -4.67 19.61
C SER A 146 -21.52 -5.88 20.33
N LYS A 147 -20.62 -6.60 19.65
CA LYS A 147 -19.96 -7.80 20.13
C LYS A 147 -18.58 -7.93 19.50
N LEU A 148 -17.64 -8.59 20.16
CA LEU A 148 -16.27 -8.75 19.65
C LEU A 148 -16.22 -9.46 18.29
N SER A 149 -17.15 -10.38 18.02
CA SER A 149 -17.24 -11.08 16.73
C SER A 149 -17.60 -10.17 15.54
N ASP A 150 -17.97 -8.90 15.80
CA ASP A 150 -18.15 -7.88 14.76
C ASP A 150 -16.80 -7.46 14.13
N LEU A 151 -15.69 -7.70 14.83
CA LEU A 151 -14.33 -7.47 14.34
C LEU A 151 -13.85 -8.64 13.45
N ILE A 152 -12.80 -8.37 12.68
CA ILE A 152 -12.07 -9.34 11.87
C ILE A 152 -10.81 -9.76 12.64
N PHE A 153 -10.69 -11.06 12.91
CA PHE A 153 -9.53 -11.65 13.58
C PHE A 153 -8.65 -12.32 12.53
N LEU A 154 -7.34 -12.21 12.71
CA LEU A 154 -6.36 -12.66 11.73
C LEU A 154 -5.38 -13.65 12.34
N GLU A 155 -4.97 -14.60 11.51
CA GLU A 155 -3.82 -15.47 11.71
C GLU A 155 -2.92 -15.39 10.49
N THR A 156 -1.61 -15.55 10.68
CA THR A 156 -0.69 -15.74 9.56
C THR A 156 -1.10 -16.99 8.75
N GLN A 157 -0.95 -16.93 7.43
CA GLN A 157 -1.25 -18.08 6.57
C GLN A 157 -0.19 -19.18 6.64
N THR A 158 1.05 -18.83 7.01
CA THR A 158 2.20 -19.75 6.99
C THR A 158 2.22 -20.69 8.18
N ASN A 159 2.02 -20.18 9.40
CA ASN A 159 2.10 -20.95 10.63
C ASN A 159 0.88 -20.82 11.55
N GLY A 160 -0.19 -20.15 11.10
CA GLY A 160 -1.42 -20.01 11.89
C GLY A 160 -1.24 -19.17 13.16
N MET A 161 -0.20 -18.33 13.23
CA MET A 161 0.06 -17.49 14.38
C MET A 161 -1.00 -16.38 14.46
N PRO A 162 -1.77 -16.31 15.56
CA PRO A 162 -2.80 -15.29 15.73
C PRO A 162 -2.16 -13.92 15.95
N LEU A 163 -2.73 -12.91 15.31
CA LEU A 163 -2.33 -11.53 15.54
C LEU A 163 -3.05 -11.00 16.78
N ASN A 164 -2.34 -10.30 17.66
CA ASN A 164 -2.90 -9.71 18.90
C ASN A 164 -3.86 -8.52 18.64
N GLN A 165 -4.13 -8.22 17.37
CA GLN A 165 -4.99 -7.15 16.90
C GLN A 165 -6.20 -7.71 16.16
N ALA A 166 -7.34 -7.04 16.33
CA ALA A 166 -8.56 -7.28 15.58
C ALA A 166 -8.94 -6.02 14.78
N PHE A 167 -9.55 -6.22 13.61
CA PHE A 167 -9.76 -5.17 12.63
C PHE A 167 -11.22 -4.83 12.42
N VAL A 168 -11.47 -3.56 12.12
CA VAL A 168 -12.77 -3.07 11.65
C VAL A 168 -12.56 -1.94 10.65
N ALA A 169 -13.39 -1.85 9.63
CA ALA A 169 -13.23 -0.84 8.59
C ALA A 169 -14.56 -0.14 8.26
N LYS A 170 -14.51 1.18 8.08
CA LYS A 170 -15.65 1.99 7.64
C LYS A 170 -15.16 3.15 6.79
N GLY A 171 -15.74 3.31 5.61
CA GLY A 171 -15.34 4.36 4.66
C GLY A 171 -13.87 4.23 4.25
N HIS A 172 -13.10 5.29 4.51
CA HIS A 172 -11.67 5.39 4.20
C HIS A 172 -10.75 5.09 5.40
N HIS A 173 -11.28 4.50 6.47
CA HIS A 173 -10.50 4.14 7.65
C HIS A 173 -10.53 2.63 7.94
N LEU A 174 -9.36 2.11 8.29
CA LEU A 174 -9.15 0.78 8.86
C LEU A 174 -8.63 0.97 10.28
N TYR A 175 -9.29 0.36 11.25
CA TYR A 175 -8.91 0.40 12.66
C TYR A 175 -8.36 -0.97 13.05
N ALA A 176 -7.16 -0.99 13.63
CA ALA A 176 -6.55 -2.17 14.24
C ALA A 176 -6.60 -1.97 15.76
N ILE A 177 -7.31 -2.82 16.48
CA ILE A 177 -7.49 -2.70 17.94
C ILE A 177 -6.76 -3.84 18.62
N ASP A 178 -5.83 -3.52 19.52
CA ASP A 178 -5.20 -4.51 20.39
C ASP A 178 -6.30 -5.13 21.27
N ILE A 179 -6.50 -6.44 21.13
CA ILE A 179 -7.69 -7.13 21.65
C ILE A 179 -7.42 -7.89 22.95
N GLN A 180 -6.17 -7.89 23.40
CA GLN A 180 -5.74 -8.56 24.62
C GLN A 180 -4.76 -7.72 25.42
N TYR A 181 -4.65 -8.03 26.71
CA TYR A 181 -3.61 -7.55 27.61
C TYR A 181 -3.26 -8.66 28.61
N ILE A 182 -2.10 -8.57 29.24
CA ILE A 182 -1.59 -9.58 30.17
C ILE A 182 -1.34 -8.91 31.52
N ASP A 183 -1.77 -9.52 32.62
CA ASP A 183 -1.49 -9.00 33.97
C ASP A 183 -0.02 -8.65 34.15
N THR A 184 0.20 -7.56 34.88
CA THR A 184 1.51 -6.96 35.10
C THR A 184 1.65 -6.56 36.56
N ASP A 185 2.86 -6.70 37.10
CA ASP A 185 3.16 -6.35 38.48
C ASP A 185 3.51 -4.86 38.63
N GLN A 186 3.72 -4.15 37.52
CA GLN A 186 4.11 -2.74 37.49
C GLN A 186 3.19 -1.93 36.59
N THR A 187 3.07 -0.63 36.85
CA THR A 187 2.30 0.25 35.96
C THR A 187 3.04 0.43 34.64
N ILE A 188 2.47 -0.09 33.55
CA ILE A 188 3.04 0.01 32.20
C ILE A 188 2.13 0.83 31.29
N THR A 189 2.68 1.28 30.16
CA THR A 189 1.88 1.80 29.05
C THR A 189 1.67 0.68 28.05
N ILE A 190 0.42 0.45 27.64
CA ILE A 190 0.11 -0.51 26.59
C ILE A 190 -0.57 0.18 25.40
N ASP A 191 -0.35 -0.36 24.21
CA ASP A 191 -1.04 0.06 23.01
C ASP A 191 -2.52 -0.36 23.08
N ARG A 192 -3.38 0.49 22.53
CA ARG A 192 -4.85 0.30 22.54
C ARG A 192 -5.45 0.25 21.15
N GLY A 193 -4.62 0.39 20.12
CA GLY A 193 -4.99 0.36 18.72
C GLY A 193 -4.43 1.52 17.90
N GLN A 194 -4.66 1.38 16.59
CA GLN A 194 -4.18 2.26 15.54
C GLN A 194 -5.30 2.46 14.52
N VAL A 195 -5.24 3.57 13.78
CA VAL A 195 -6.07 3.83 12.61
C VAL A 195 -5.18 4.12 11.41
N PHE A 196 -5.62 3.59 10.28
CA PHE A 196 -5.00 3.71 8.98
C PHE A 196 -5.98 4.36 8.00
N ALA A 197 -5.46 5.15 7.07
CA ALA A 197 -6.22 5.84 6.03
C ALA A 197 -6.02 5.19 4.66
N ASP A 198 -7.12 5.08 3.89
CA ASP A 198 -7.12 4.57 2.51
C ASP A 198 -6.33 5.49 1.58
N THR A 199 -5.32 4.97 0.88
CA THR A 199 -4.51 5.77 -0.04
C THR A 199 -5.27 6.26 -1.27
N ARG A 200 -6.49 5.78 -1.54
CA ARG A 200 -7.36 6.29 -2.62
C ARG A 200 -7.84 7.72 -2.40
N THR A 201 -7.68 8.28 -1.20
CA THR A 201 -7.94 9.70 -0.96
C THR A 201 -6.78 10.60 -1.40
N LYS A 202 -5.65 10.02 -1.82
CA LYS A 202 -4.45 10.71 -2.27
C LYS A 202 -4.51 10.97 -3.78
N LYS A 203 -3.62 11.84 -4.27
CA LYS A 203 -3.54 12.19 -5.71
C LYS A 203 -3.00 10.99 -6.50
N ALA A 204 -3.81 10.43 -7.39
CA ALA A 204 -3.39 9.31 -8.23
C ALA A 204 -2.75 9.81 -9.53
N ALA A 205 -1.69 9.13 -9.97
CA ALA A 205 -1.17 9.23 -11.32
C ALA A 205 -1.99 8.34 -12.28
N GLY A 206 -2.13 8.80 -13.52
CA GLY A 206 -2.70 8.01 -14.60
C GLY A 206 -1.67 7.09 -15.25
N GLN A 207 -2.16 6.24 -16.17
CA GLN A 207 -1.27 5.51 -17.07
C GLN A 207 -0.72 6.47 -18.13
N ILE A 208 0.57 6.36 -18.41
CA ILE A 208 1.27 7.21 -19.39
C ILE A 208 2.10 6.28 -20.29
N ALA A 209 2.17 6.58 -21.59
CA ALA A 209 3.05 5.84 -22.48
C ALA A 209 4.51 6.26 -22.21
N ALA A 210 5.42 5.29 -22.01
CA ALA A 210 6.80 5.58 -21.67
C ALA A 210 7.51 6.48 -22.70
N ALA A 211 7.24 6.29 -23.99
CA ALA A 211 7.80 7.11 -25.07
C ALA A 211 7.45 8.61 -24.95
N LYS A 212 6.32 8.95 -24.33
CA LYS A 212 5.92 10.35 -24.12
C LYS A 212 6.67 11.02 -22.97
N LEU A 213 7.40 10.25 -22.16
CA LEU A 213 8.20 10.76 -21.06
C LEU A 213 9.59 11.24 -21.53
N ASN A 214 10.04 10.85 -22.73
CA ASN A 214 11.34 11.25 -23.28
C ASN A 214 11.54 12.77 -23.25
N GLY A 215 12.71 13.22 -22.80
CA GLY A 215 13.07 14.63 -22.71
C GLY A 215 13.79 15.02 -21.42
N THR A 216 13.97 16.32 -21.24
CA THR A 216 14.64 16.90 -20.07
C THR A 216 13.61 17.46 -19.09
N TRP A 217 13.83 17.18 -17.82
CA TRP A 217 12.95 17.50 -16.71
C TRP A 217 13.74 18.28 -15.65
N ILE A 218 13.20 19.42 -15.23
CA ILE A 218 13.88 20.34 -14.31
C ILE A 218 12.93 20.75 -13.19
N ALA A 219 13.44 20.84 -11.97
CA ALA A 219 12.74 21.43 -10.84
C ALA A 219 13.29 22.83 -10.56
N ALA A 220 12.43 23.76 -10.14
CA ALA A 220 12.88 25.12 -9.80
C ALA A 220 13.80 25.15 -8.56
N GLU A 221 13.67 24.15 -7.68
CA GLU A 221 14.35 24.05 -6.38
C GLU A 221 15.72 23.38 -6.47
N THR A 222 16.13 22.85 -7.64
CA THR A 222 17.42 22.16 -7.78
C THR A 222 18.51 23.18 -8.11
N THR A 223 19.46 23.35 -7.20
CA THR A 223 20.70 24.08 -7.46
C THR A 223 21.58 23.27 -8.39
N THR A 224 21.96 23.84 -9.52
CA THR A 224 22.97 23.25 -10.41
C THR A 224 24.36 23.42 -9.81
N SER A 225 25.11 22.34 -9.64
CA SER A 225 26.54 22.36 -9.33
C SER A 225 27.33 21.67 -10.44
N ALA A 226 28.66 21.70 -10.35
CA ALA A 226 29.52 20.93 -11.25
C ALA A 226 29.27 19.40 -11.17
N SER A 227 28.69 18.92 -10.06
CA SER A 227 28.47 17.51 -9.77
C SER A 227 26.99 17.08 -9.76
N ASP A 228 26.03 18.01 -9.82
CA ASP A 228 24.61 17.69 -9.89
C ASP A 228 23.94 18.74 -10.76
N THR A 229 23.50 18.35 -11.95
CA THR A 229 22.86 19.27 -12.87
C THR A 229 21.44 19.63 -12.43
N GLY A 230 20.89 18.95 -11.43
CA GLY A 230 19.49 19.07 -11.03
C GLY A 230 18.51 18.59 -12.10
N LYS A 231 19.01 18.11 -13.25
CA LYS A 231 18.22 17.65 -14.40
C LYS A 231 17.95 16.16 -14.26
N ILE A 232 16.75 15.78 -14.68
CA ILE A 232 16.40 14.40 -14.96
C ILE A 232 16.26 14.28 -16.47
N MET A 233 16.97 13.33 -17.07
CA MET A 233 16.89 13.08 -18.50
C MET A 233 16.20 11.75 -18.72
N ILE A 234 15.20 11.71 -19.59
CA ILE A 234 14.47 10.50 -19.90
C ILE A 234 14.68 10.17 -21.36
N LYS A 235 15.13 8.94 -21.61
CA LYS A 235 15.34 8.45 -22.95
C LYS A 235 15.10 6.94 -22.97
N ASP A 236 14.29 6.51 -23.94
CA ASP A 236 14.06 5.12 -24.30
C ASP A 236 13.66 4.21 -23.12
N GLY A 237 12.81 4.76 -22.23
CA GLY A 237 12.29 4.04 -21.06
C GLY A 237 13.22 4.02 -19.85
N TYR A 238 14.33 4.76 -19.90
CA TYR A 238 15.24 4.94 -18.78
C TYR A 238 15.21 6.37 -18.27
N LEU A 239 15.38 6.51 -16.95
CA LEU A 239 15.63 7.77 -16.27
C LEU A 239 17.13 7.85 -16.00
N TYR A 240 17.77 8.92 -16.45
CA TYR A 240 19.20 9.20 -16.26
C TYR A 240 19.38 10.39 -15.33
N GLN A 241 20.45 10.34 -14.53
CA GLN A 241 20.90 11.44 -13.69
C GLN A 241 22.41 11.53 -13.74
N HIS A 242 22.92 12.76 -13.86
CA HIS A 242 24.34 13.02 -13.68
C HIS A 242 24.63 13.21 -12.19
N ARG A 243 25.53 12.41 -11.65
CA ARG A 243 25.93 12.41 -10.24
C ARG A 243 27.44 12.38 -10.14
N TYR A 244 28.00 13.50 -9.69
CA TYR A 244 29.42 13.75 -9.61
C TYR A 244 30.13 13.52 -10.94
N ASP A 245 30.91 12.46 -10.99
CA ASP A 245 31.73 12.00 -12.10
C ASP A 245 31.12 10.77 -12.76
N SER A 246 29.79 10.61 -12.70
CA SER A 246 29.08 9.46 -13.28
C SER A 246 27.69 9.81 -13.79
N PHE A 247 27.21 9.02 -14.74
CA PHE A 247 25.78 8.88 -15.00
C PHE A 247 25.26 7.63 -14.31
N GLU A 248 24.12 7.78 -13.62
CA GLU A 248 23.28 6.68 -13.16
C GLU A 248 22.06 6.59 -14.08
N ARG A 249 21.60 5.36 -14.35
CA ARG A 249 20.29 5.14 -14.96
C ARG A 249 19.42 4.17 -14.18
N SER A 250 18.12 4.36 -14.31
CA SER A 250 17.10 3.50 -13.73
C SER A 250 15.99 3.18 -14.74
N ALA A 251 15.40 2.00 -14.61
CA ALA A 251 14.29 1.62 -15.47
C ALA A 251 13.02 2.40 -15.09
N ILE A 252 12.32 2.94 -16.09
CA ILE A 252 10.95 3.43 -15.90
C ILE A 252 10.00 2.24 -15.95
N GLN A 253 9.31 2.01 -14.85
CA GLN A 253 8.43 0.88 -14.66
C GLN A 253 6.98 1.28 -14.90
N ASN A 254 6.36 0.71 -15.94
CA ASN A 254 4.91 0.69 -16.04
C ASN A 254 4.37 -0.41 -15.11
N LEU A 255 3.81 -0.03 -13.96
CA LEU A 255 3.37 -1.00 -12.96
C LEU A 255 2.21 -1.88 -13.42
N ASN A 256 1.56 -1.54 -14.54
CA ASN A 256 0.47 -2.33 -15.09
C ASN A 256 0.96 -3.63 -15.73
N SER A 257 2.26 -3.75 -16.03
CA SER A 257 2.86 -5.00 -16.51
C SER A 257 2.97 -6.07 -15.41
N TYR A 258 2.87 -5.67 -14.14
CA TYR A 258 2.90 -6.57 -13.00
C TYR A 258 1.48 -6.94 -12.58
N SER A 259 1.29 -8.17 -12.13
CA SER A 259 0.03 -8.54 -11.48
C SER A 259 -0.15 -7.74 -10.18
N LEU A 260 -1.39 -7.36 -9.86
CA LEU A 260 -1.70 -6.71 -8.59
C LEU A 260 -1.30 -7.57 -7.38
N ILE A 261 -1.30 -8.89 -7.54
CA ILE A 261 -0.91 -9.85 -6.50
C ILE A 261 0.59 -9.78 -6.24
N SER A 262 1.43 -9.80 -7.29
CA SER A 262 2.89 -9.72 -7.16
C SER A 262 3.33 -8.38 -6.58
N LEU A 263 2.74 -7.27 -7.05
CA LEU A 263 3.00 -5.95 -6.49
C LEU A 263 2.70 -5.90 -4.99
N ASN A 264 1.51 -6.32 -4.56
CA ASN A 264 1.14 -6.23 -3.15
C ASN A 264 1.93 -7.16 -2.20
N GLN A 265 2.70 -8.11 -2.74
CA GLN A 265 3.58 -8.99 -1.96
C GLN A 265 5.04 -8.50 -1.95
N ASN A 266 5.37 -7.51 -2.77
CA ASN A 266 6.71 -6.99 -2.91
C ASN A 266 6.99 -5.93 -1.82
N ALA A 267 8.00 -6.19 -0.99
CA ALA A 267 8.35 -5.31 0.13
C ALA A 267 8.87 -3.94 -0.33
N THR A 268 9.68 -3.90 -1.39
CA THR A 268 10.18 -2.67 -2.01
C THR A 268 9.02 -1.80 -2.48
N TYR A 269 8.08 -2.38 -3.22
CA TYR A 269 6.87 -1.69 -3.67
C TYR A 269 6.01 -1.21 -2.51
N ALA A 270 5.84 -2.03 -1.46
CA ALA A 270 5.09 -1.64 -0.26
C ALA A 270 5.72 -0.42 0.43
N SER A 271 7.04 -0.36 0.53
CA SER A 271 7.78 0.81 1.03
C SER A 271 7.49 2.05 0.19
N GLN A 272 7.56 1.93 -1.14
CA GLN A 272 7.32 3.06 -2.04
C GLN A 272 5.88 3.58 -1.99
N LYS A 273 4.89 2.73 -1.70
CA LYS A 273 3.50 3.18 -1.47
C LYS A 273 3.36 4.03 -0.23
N ILE A 274 4.10 3.72 0.84
CA ILE A 274 4.10 4.53 2.06
C ILE A 274 4.71 5.90 1.75
N ASN A 275 5.89 5.91 1.10
CA ASN A 275 6.57 7.14 0.71
C ASN A 275 5.65 8.04 -0.14
N ALA A 276 5.01 7.46 -1.16
CA ALA A 276 4.03 8.18 -1.99
C ALA A 276 2.86 8.75 -1.17
N ALA A 277 2.26 7.94 -0.29
CA ALA A 277 1.09 8.33 0.48
C ALA A 277 1.38 9.45 1.49
N ARG A 278 2.56 9.44 2.10
CA ARG A 278 3.05 10.52 2.98
C ARG A 278 3.24 11.81 2.22
N ALA A 279 3.78 11.74 0.99
CA ALA A 279 3.89 12.88 0.09
C ALA A 279 2.54 13.33 -0.53
N GLY A 280 1.42 12.69 -0.19
CA GLY A 280 0.10 13.09 -0.67
C GLY A 280 -0.33 12.43 -1.99
N TYR A 281 0.42 11.43 -2.46
CA TYR A 281 0.21 10.74 -3.73
C TYR A 281 -0.17 9.27 -3.55
N GLN A 282 -0.82 8.70 -4.56
CA GLN A 282 -1.16 7.29 -4.61
C GLN A 282 -0.25 6.57 -5.61
N LEU A 283 0.56 5.62 -5.13
CA LEU A 283 1.23 4.63 -5.97
C LEU A 283 0.31 3.42 -6.15
N ASN A 284 -0.13 3.17 -7.39
CA ASN A 284 -1.04 2.08 -7.73
C ASN A 284 -0.59 1.33 -8.99
N GLN A 285 -1.25 0.22 -9.32
CA GLN A 285 -0.87 -0.62 -10.47
C GLN A 285 -0.93 0.12 -11.83
N LYS A 286 -1.71 1.20 -11.96
CA LYS A 286 -1.80 1.98 -13.21
C LYS A 286 -0.69 3.02 -13.35
N THR A 287 0.12 3.18 -12.32
CA THR A 287 1.15 4.22 -12.25
C THR A 287 2.36 3.84 -13.11
N VAL A 288 2.95 4.85 -13.74
CA VAL A 288 4.31 4.77 -14.29
C VAL A 288 5.24 5.51 -13.33
N ALA A 289 6.32 4.86 -12.92
CA ALA A 289 7.26 5.43 -11.96
C ALA A 289 8.66 4.84 -12.12
N SER A 290 9.65 5.45 -11.51
CA SER A 290 11.01 4.95 -11.41
C SER A 290 11.57 5.19 -10.00
N GLY A 291 12.80 4.79 -9.75
CA GLY A 291 13.53 5.08 -8.53
C GLY A 291 15.02 5.28 -8.80
N ASP A 292 15.82 5.40 -7.75
CA ASP A 292 17.27 5.49 -7.84
C ASP A 292 17.98 4.86 -6.64
N SER A 293 19.31 4.80 -6.71
CA SER A 293 20.20 4.27 -5.67
C SER A 293 20.15 5.02 -4.33
N LEU A 294 19.60 6.24 -4.30
CA LEU A 294 19.42 7.03 -3.06
C LEU A 294 18.04 6.80 -2.42
N GLY A 295 17.23 5.93 -3.01
CA GLY A 295 15.91 5.57 -2.51
C GLY A 295 14.82 6.58 -2.85
N TYR A 296 15.05 7.51 -3.79
CA TYR A 296 13.99 8.39 -4.27
C TYR A 296 12.99 7.62 -5.15
N LEU A 297 11.73 8.01 -5.06
CA LEU A 297 10.64 7.60 -5.95
C LEU A 297 10.35 8.71 -6.95
N TYR A 298 10.40 8.39 -8.24
CA TYR A 298 10.05 9.28 -9.33
C TYR A 298 8.66 8.90 -9.86
N LEU A 299 7.64 9.65 -9.46
CA LEU A 299 6.25 9.42 -9.80
C LEU A 299 5.81 10.31 -10.97
N PHE A 300 5.55 9.72 -12.14
CA PHE A 300 5.03 10.44 -13.30
C PHE A 300 3.54 10.72 -13.13
N ILE A 301 3.16 11.98 -12.92
CA ILE A 301 1.76 12.39 -12.74
C ILE A 301 1.05 12.50 -14.08
N ASN A 302 1.73 13.09 -15.07
CA ASN A 302 1.33 13.19 -16.46
C ASN A 302 2.57 13.40 -17.35
N GLU A 303 2.35 13.61 -18.65
CA GLU A 303 3.42 13.76 -19.66
C GLU A 303 4.36 14.94 -19.43
N ASN A 304 3.98 15.92 -18.60
CA ASN A 304 4.74 17.14 -18.35
C ASN A 304 5.10 17.36 -16.87
N LYS A 305 4.60 16.51 -15.96
CA LYS A 305 4.80 16.64 -14.51
C LYS A 305 5.29 15.35 -13.86
N LEU A 306 6.43 15.46 -13.19
CA LEU A 306 7.08 14.40 -12.42
C LEU A 306 7.21 14.86 -10.96
N ILE A 307 6.94 13.97 -10.01
CA ILE A 307 7.19 14.22 -8.59
C ILE A 307 8.30 13.29 -8.11
N ARG A 308 9.40 13.85 -7.63
CA ARG A 308 10.42 13.12 -6.89
C ARG A 308 10.04 13.11 -5.40
N ILE A 309 10.03 11.95 -4.77
CA ILE A 309 9.63 11.74 -3.38
C ILE A 309 10.76 11.03 -2.66
N GLY A 310 11.26 11.62 -1.58
CA GLY A 310 12.29 11.02 -0.73
C GLY A 310 12.83 12.02 0.27
N GLN A 311 13.59 11.56 1.26
CA GLN A 311 14.13 12.41 2.35
C GLN A 311 13.06 13.26 3.06
N GLY A 312 11.82 12.76 3.13
CA GLY A 312 10.70 13.47 3.76
C GLY A 312 10.10 14.61 2.95
N GLN A 313 10.55 14.84 1.71
CA GLN A 313 10.07 15.92 0.85
C GLN A 313 9.57 15.42 -0.50
N ALA A 314 8.79 16.26 -1.18
CA ALA A 314 8.29 16.02 -2.53
C ALA A 314 8.67 17.22 -3.42
N THR A 315 9.55 16.98 -4.41
CA THR A 315 10.00 17.99 -5.38
C THR A 315 9.25 17.82 -6.68
N THR A 316 8.75 18.92 -7.26
CA THR A 316 8.07 18.90 -8.56
C THR A 316 9.04 19.23 -9.69
N TYR A 317 9.13 18.32 -10.65
CA TYR A 317 9.85 18.50 -11.91
C TYR A 317 8.85 18.77 -13.05
N GLN A 318 9.20 19.70 -13.92
CA GLN A 318 8.48 19.99 -15.15
C GLN A 318 9.30 19.57 -16.35
N LYS A 319 8.63 19.02 -17.37
CA LYS A 319 9.25 18.72 -18.65
C LYS A 319 9.53 20.04 -19.38
N THR A 320 10.79 20.35 -19.60
CA THR A 320 11.22 21.59 -20.28
C THR A 320 11.56 21.36 -21.75
N SER A 321 11.84 20.11 -22.13
CA SER A 321 12.15 19.72 -23.50
C SER A 321 11.64 18.29 -23.77
N THR A 322 11.23 18.00 -25.00
CA THR A 322 10.94 16.63 -25.46
C THR A 322 12.17 15.87 -25.94
N LEU A 323 13.31 16.55 -26.02
CA LEU A 323 14.60 16.01 -26.42
C LEU A 323 15.59 16.12 -25.26
N VAL A 324 16.52 15.17 -25.21
CA VAL A 324 17.70 15.23 -24.33
C VAL A 324 18.86 15.76 -25.15
N ALA A 325 19.50 16.83 -24.68
CA ALA A 325 20.66 17.40 -25.38
C ALA A 325 21.86 16.46 -25.28
N ALA A 326 22.64 16.34 -26.36
CA ALA A 326 23.82 15.46 -26.38
C ALA A 326 24.88 15.84 -25.34
N ASN A 327 24.99 17.12 -25.00
CA ASN A 327 25.90 17.60 -23.94
C ASN A 327 25.39 17.25 -22.53
N ASP A 328 24.08 17.01 -22.35
CA ASP A 328 23.51 16.61 -21.07
C ASP A 328 23.57 15.09 -20.88
N LEU A 329 23.47 14.32 -21.98
CA LEU A 329 23.60 12.86 -22.00
C LEU A 329 24.25 12.43 -23.33
N PRO A 330 25.57 12.18 -23.34
CA PRO A 330 26.30 11.75 -24.53
C PRO A 330 25.71 10.49 -25.15
N GLN A 331 25.68 10.43 -26.49
CA GLN A 331 25.19 9.23 -27.19
C GLN A 331 26.10 8.02 -27.00
N ASP A 332 27.40 8.26 -26.80
CA ASP A 332 28.38 7.21 -26.53
C ASP A 332 28.07 6.49 -25.20
N ASP A 333 27.70 7.23 -24.15
CA ASP A 333 27.32 6.65 -22.86
C ASP A 333 26.04 5.79 -22.97
N ILE A 334 25.02 6.29 -23.70
CA ILE A 334 23.80 5.51 -23.97
C ILE A 334 24.16 4.21 -24.71
N LYS A 335 25.02 4.31 -25.72
CA LYS A 335 25.45 3.15 -26.51
C LYS A 335 26.23 2.14 -25.66
N ILE A 336 27.05 2.63 -24.73
CA ILE A 336 27.76 1.79 -23.76
C ILE A 336 26.77 1.03 -22.89
N PHE A 337 25.83 1.74 -22.28
CA PHE A 337 24.77 1.14 -21.48
C PHE A 337 24.01 0.02 -22.23
N GLU A 338 23.57 0.30 -23.45
CA GLU A 338 22.82 -0.65 -24.29
C GLU A 338 23.63 -1.90 -24.66
N GLN A 339 24.89 -1.74 -25.08
CA GLN A 339 25.72 -2.88 -25.45
C GLN A 339 26.17 -3.70 -24.24
N MET A 340 26.37 -3.06 -23.08
CA MET A 340 26.70 -3.78 -21.85
C MET A 340 25.52 -4.63 -21.37
N ASP A 341 24.27 -4.14 -21.48
CA ASP A 341 23.08 -4.95 -21.21
C ASP A 341 22.97 -6.14 -22.17
N GLN A 342 23.26 -5.93 -23.46
CA GLN A 342 23.19 -6.99 -24.47
C GLN A 342 24.26 -8.07 -24.25
N LYS A 343 25.47 -7.67 -23.84
CA LYS A 343 26.57 -8.59 -23.53
C LYS A 343 26.32 -9.35 -22.22
N ASN A 344 25.59 -8.76 -21.27
CA ASN A 344 25.32 -9.34 -19.95
C ASN A 344 23.81 -9.40 -19.67
N PRO A 345 23.05 -10.32 -20.32
CA PRO A 345 21.59 -10.32 -20.31
C PRO A 345 20.95 -10.63 -18.94
N ALA A 346 21.72 -11.12 -17.97
CA ALA A 346 21.28 -11.36 -16.60
C ALA A 346 21.48 -10.14 -15.68
N GLU A 347 22.11 -9.08 -16.19
CA GLU A 347 22.52 -7.90 -15.46
C GLU A 347 22.04 -6.64 -16.21
N ALA A 348 22.22 -5.49 -15.60
CA ALA A 348 21.96 -4.20 -16.19
C ALA A 348 23.09 -3.25 -15.83
N ALA A 349 23.66 -2.58 -16.83
CA ALA A 349 24.61 -1.51 -16.59
C ALA A 349 23.88 -0.36 -15.87
N SER A 350 24.21 -0.07 -14.62
CA SER A 350 23.47 0.88 -13.79
C SER A 350 24.16 2.23 -13.69
N THR A 351 25.49 2.25 -13.78
CA THR A 351 26.30 3.48 -13.76
C THR A 351 27.40 3.45 -14.81
N ILE A 352 27.87 4.64 -15.22
CA ILE A 352 29.09 4.82 -16.02
C ILE A 352 29.84 6.05 -15.53
N THR A 353 31.15 5.95 -15.35
CA THR A 353 31.99 7.11 -14.98
C THR A 353 32.28 7.98 -16.19
N VAL A 354 32.28 9.31 -16.01
CA VAL A 354 32.56 10.33 -17.04
C VAL A 354 33.93 11.00 -16.89
N LYS A 355 34.92 10.30 -16.33
CA LYS A 355 36.30 10.80 -16.18
C LYS A 355 37.05 10.79 -17.52
N ALA A 356 38.20 11.45 -17.55
CA ALA A 356 39.09 11.49 -18.72
C ALA A 356 39.75 10.13 -19.06
N ASP A 357 39.74 9.18 -18.12
CA ASP A 357 40.22 7.81 -18.32
C ASP A 357 39.17 6.92 -19.00
N ALA A 358 39.51 5.65 -19.26
CA ALA A 358 38.56 4.68 -19.80
C ALA A 358 37.29 4.58 -18.91
N PRO A 359 36.08 4.67 -19.48
CA PRO A 359 34.85 4.58 -18.70
C PRO A 359 34.77 3.25 -17.93
N LEU A 360 34.41 3.35 -16.65
CA LEU A 360 34.08 2.20 -15.81
C LEU A 360 32.56 2.08 -15.74
N VAL A 361 32.03 0.93 -16.13
CA VAL A 361 30.60 0.62 -16.10
C VAL A 361 30.29 -0.23 -14.88
N GLY A 362 29.43 0.26 -13.99
CA GLY A 362 28.92 -0.52 -12.88
C GLY A 362 27.77 -1.42 -13.34
N MET A 363 27.90 -2.73 -13.16
CA MET A 363 26.85 -3.70 -13.47
C MET A 363 26.06 -4.03 -12.22
N SER A 364 24.74 -4.14 -12.36
CA SER A 364 23.81 -4.51 -11.28
C SER A 364 22.93 -5.67 -11.71
N SER A 365 22.44 -6.46 -10.75
CA SER A 365 21.44 -7.51 -11.04
C SER A 365 20.12 -6.92 -11.58
N SER A 366 19.84 -5.66 -11.26
CA SER A 366 18.60 -4.98 -11.63
C SER A 366 18.74 -3.45 -11.51
N ILE A 367 17.95 -2.74 -12.30
CA ILE A 367 17.75 -1.28 -12.19
C ILE A 367 16.26 -0.93 -12.00
N LYS A 368 15.46 -1.93 -11.56
CA LYS A 368 14.01 -1.81 -11.32
C LYS A 368 13.72 -1.51 -9.84
N TYR A 369 14.09 -0.30 -9.42
CA TYR A 369 14.04 0.18 -8.03
C TYR A 369 12.66 0.14 -7.33
N LEU A 370 11.55 -0.08 -8.03
CA LEU A 370 10.23 -0.18 -7.39
C LEU A 370 9.84 -1.61 -7.01
N THR A 371 10.50 -2.61 -7.57
CA THR A 371 10.10 -4.01 -7.44
C THR A 371 11.25 -4.95 -7.14
N ASP A 372 12.47 -4.45 -7.09
CA ASP A 372 13.65 -5.25 -6.82
C ASP A 372 14.41 -4.63 -5.64
N PRO A 373 14.60 -5.36 -4.52
CA PRO A 373 15.33 -4.83 -3.37
C PRO A 373 16.82 -4.65 -3.63
N GLU A 374 17.41 -5.38 -4.60
CA GLU A 374 18.84 -5.31 -4.92
C GLU A 374 19.13 -4.36 -6.09
N ALA A 375 18.11 -3.61 -6.56
CA ALA A 375 18.29 -2.67 -7.66
C ALA A 375 19.38 -1.64 -7.36
N GLY A 376 20.29 -1.44 -8.31
CA GLY A 376 21.40 -0.49 -8.19
C GLY A 376 22.58 -0.97 -7.36
N GLN A 377 22.52 -2.15 -6.75
CA GLN A 377 23.70 -2.74 -6.11
C GLN A 377 24.70 -3.14 -7.21
N ILE A 378 25.90 -2.57 -7.16
CA ILE A 378 26.96 -2.91 -8.10
C ILE A 378 27.54 -4.28 -7.73
N ILE A 379 27.47 -5.24 -8.67
CA ILE A 379 27.98 -6.60 -8.52
C ILE A 379 29.29 -6.82 -9.28
N SER A 380 29.56 -6.03 -10.33
CA SER A 380 30.85 -5.97 -11.01
C SER A 380 31.09 -4.56 -11.57
N ASN A 381 32.35 -4.25 -11.86
CA ASN A 381 32.74 -3.04 -12.56
C ASN A 381 33.57 -3.42 -13.78
N GLU A 382 33.15 -2.98 -14.96
CA GLU A 382 33.77 -3.33 -16.23
C GLU A 382 34.42 -2.09 -16.84
N ALA A 383 35.74 -2.13 -17.04
CA ALA A 383 36.43 -1.08 -17.78
C ALA A 383 36.13 -1.27 -19.27
N VAL A 384 35.71 -0.23 -19.97
CA VAL A 384 35.30 -0.35 -21.38
C VAL A 384 36.00 0.65 -22.28
N SER A 385 36.05 0.32 -23.57
CA SER A 385 36.41 1.23 -24.64
C SER A 385 35.33 1.22 -25.73
N LEU A 386 35.08 2.37 -26.33
CA LEU A 386 34.15 2.52 -27.45
C LEU A 386 34.94 2.86 -28.72
N THR A 387 35.07 1.88 -29.61
CA THR A 387 35.83 2.03 -30.87
C THR A 387 34.91 1.79 -32.04
N ASN A 388 34.79 2.76 -32.95
CA ASN A 388 33.87 2.70 -34.10
C ASN A 388 32.44 2.34 -33.69
N GLY A 389 32.03 2.79 -32.49
CA GLY A 389 30.71 2.51 -31.96
C GLY A 389 30.51 1.09 -31.40
N THR A 390 31.55 0.28 -31.24
CA THR A 390 31.48 -1.03 -30.61
C THR A 390 32.15 -0.99 -29.25
N VAL A 391 31.47 -1.54 -28.23
CA VAL A 391 31.98 -1.62 -26.86
C VAL A 391 32.84 -2.85 -26.69
N THR A 392 34.06 -2.64 -26.20
CA THR A 392 35.00 -3.70 -25.80
C THR A 392 35.22 -3.61 -24.30
N ILE A 393 35.18 -4.75 -23.61
CA ILE A 393 35.53 -4.86 -22.19
C ILE A 393 37.04 -5.04 -22.12
N ASN A 394 37.70 -4.19 -21.36
CA ASN A 394 39.14 -4.22 -21.16
C ASN A 394 39.42 -5.08 -19.92
N ASN A 395 40.17 -6.18 -20.11
CA ASN A 395 40.59 -7.07 -19.02
C ASN A 395 41.79 -6.53 -18.25
#